data_AF-A0A6H5HHA8-F1
#
_entry.id   AF-A0A6H5HHA8-F1
#
_cell.length_a   1.000
_cell.length_b   1.000
_cell.length_c   1.000
_cell.angle_alpha   90.00
_cell.angle_beta   90.00
_cell.angle_gamma   90.00
#
_symmetry.space_group_name_H-M   'P 1'
#
loop_
_entity.id
_entity.type
_entity.pdbx_description
1 polymer ?
#
loop_
_entity_poly.entity_id
_entity_poly.type
_entity_poly.pdbx_seq_one_letter_code
_entity_poly.pdbx_strand_id
1 'polypeptide(L)'
;MTSTKPGSRAKTPALNELKKLLSKEILEDTVTAADKAYREFGVTERIAQIEKLERFIEITESENAELKSSFEKERCSNEEKIAPLREKVNKNCEQVARLTCENRRLMKEKEASLISYSKQLATNSNNFKRTQEKLASEIKLLNDKLANLEEFRQQRANLVERNNRTQSHLKVVQERTAGIVNVYKRLDLINKDRIAQELKENLLKLSIQLQESSSTGATKSLVRENIAINNELSAQVGSWQALWDENRELKKQKRELLSTAKDEEKQTENCLRANVLQTQIIDRLVHELEKTDGYYEEMQNLESLLGGLEKELERASCRVRATDEQMRRLLQNKHAVQTKVNELTKECNSIESTNHEELVNLRTALLHVADAQFLRLRFARKRIPEEEVDKKLTEILKSLNNMFPCYPDKQDSAELRLGSYVSQITYDPEKIFEPAYNDTLAERDSRKISKSLTIDSSAQGYIEKNLDGGKSFTAHDAEALPRVTKRWKGAGAYLLERHGAGDFLSEHRNTDGLMCSGPRTKRTNVASAKRAGMSLMAPKHSSARLRALQSVCENTISISEDQWCKPAVRRKRKCV
;
A
#
# COMPACT_ATOMS: atom_id res chain seq x y z
N MET A 1 73.38 -9.91 -5.28
CA MET A 1 74.56 -10.53 -4.65
C MET A 1 75.56 -10.80 -5.77
N THR A 2 76.40 -9.81 -6.09
CA THR A 2 77.78 -9.57 -5.58
C THR A 2 78.81 -10.49 -6.24
N SER A 3 79.72 -9.86 -7.00
CA SER A 3 81.17 -10.12 -7.06
C SER A 3 81.69 -10.06 -8.51
N THR A 4 82.08 -8.89 -9.01
CA THR A 4 83.47 -8.38 -9.09
C THR A 4 84.47 -9.21 -9.91
N LYS A 5 84.91 -8.59 -11.03
CA LYS A 5 86.17 -8.67 -11.82
C LYS A 5 87.46 -8.86 -10.96
N PRO A 6 88.73 -8.85 -11.47
CA PRO A 6 89.29 -8.72 -12.86
C PRO A 6 90.51 -9.64 -13.14
N GLY A 7 91.17 -9.47 -14.31
CA GLY A 7 92.64 -9.61 -14.42
C GLY A 7 93.11 -10.50 -15.57
N SER A 8 93.40 -9.96 -16.76
CA SER A 8 94.72 -9.48 -17.20
C SER A 8 95.80 -10.56 -17.35
N ARG A 9 96.25 -10.83 -18.58
CA ARG A 9 97.60 -10.50 -19.09
C ARG A 9 97.89 -11.28 -20.37
N ALA A 10 98.10 -10.53 -21.45
CA ALA A 10 98.85 -10.97 -22.62
C ALA A 10 100.25 -11.44 -22.20
N LYS A 11 100.66 -12.63 -22.68
CA LYS A 11 102.05 -13.10 -22.66
C LYS A 11 102.36 -13.81 -23.99
N THR A 12 103.08 -13.09 -24.86
CA THR A 12 104.21 -13.53 -25.70
C THR A 12 104.13 -14.88 -26.44
N PRO A 13 103.98 -14.88 -27.78
CA PRO A 13 104.08 -16.10 -28.62
C PRO A 13 105.52 -16.62 -28.84
N ALA A 14 106.57 -15.95 -28.36
CA ALA A 14 107.97 -16.33 -28.65
C ALA A 14 108.61 -17.36 -27.70
N LEU A 15 107.99 -17.70 -26.56
CA LEU A 15 108.57 -18.63 -25.57
C LEU A 15 108.11 -20.10 -25.74
N ASN A 16 107.07 -20.33 -26.54
CA ASN A 16 106.50 -21.66 -26.77
C ASN A 16 107.13 -22.42 -27.96
N GLU A 17 107.85 -21.73 -28.85
CA GLU A 17 108.61 -22.38 -29.92
C GLU A 17 109.99 -22.88 -29.44
N LEU A 18 110.64 -22.16 -28.51
CA LEU A 18 111.91 -22.59 -27.93
C LEU A 18 111.80 -23.78 -26.94
N LYS A 19 110.65 -23.92 -26.24
CA LYS A 19 110.39 -25.10 -25.41
C LYS A 19 110.08 -26.36 -26.22
N LYS A 20 109.58 -26.22 -27.46
CA LYS A 20 109.23 -27.34 -28.34
C LYS A 20 110.45 -28.02 -28.97
N LEU A 21 111.56 -27.30 -29.15
CA LEU A 21 112.78 -27.87 -29.73
C LEU A 21 113.70 -28.48 -28.65
N LEU A 22 113.74 -27.92 -27.44
CA LEU A 22 114.61 -28.42 -26.36
C LEU A 22 114.09 -29.69 -25.66
N SER A 23 112.79 -29.97 -25.74
CA SER A 23 112.18 -31.14 -25.08
C SER A 23 112.09 -32.38 -25.98
N LYS A 24 112.48 -32.28 -27.26
CA LYS A 24 112.46 -33.40 -28.20
C LYS A 24 113.76 -34.19 -28.28
N GLU A 25 114.88 -33.63 -27.82
CA GLU A 25 116.22 -34.17 -28.14
C GLU A 25 116.94 -34.86 -26.96
N ILE A 26 116.34 -34.90 -25.75
CA ILE A 26 117.01 -35.45 -24.54
C ILE A 26 116.28 -36.67 -23.96
N LEU A 27 115.17 -37.14 -24.55
CA LEU A 27 114.35 -38.20 -23.95
C LEU A 27 114.29 -39.53 -24.72
N GLU A 28 115.04 -39.70 -25.82
CA GLU A 28 114.97 -40.91 -26.64
C GLU A 28 116.02 -42.00 -26.34
N ASP A 29 117.10 -41.72 -25.59
CA ASP A 29 118.28 -42.61 -25.58
C ASP A 29 118.60 -43.41 -24.31
N THR A 30 117.71 -43.52 -23.31
CA THR A 30 117.92 -44.44 -22.15
C THR A 30 116.64 -45.04 -21.60
N VAL A 31 115.68 -45.39 -22.45
CA VAL A 31 114.51 -46.18 -22.04
C VAL A 31 114.77 -47.63 -22.43
N THR A 32 115.24 -48.43 -21.46
CA THR A 32 115.37 -49.88 -21.61
C THR A 32 114.01 -50.47 -22.01
N ALA A 33 113.96 -51.55 -22.78
CA ALA A 33 112.70 -52.16 -23.24
C ALA A 33 111.70 -52.42 -22.08
N ALA A 34 112.20 -52.67 -20.86
CA ALA A 34 111.41 -52.79 -19.64
C ALA A 34 110.76 -51.47 -19.17
N ASP A 35 111.47 -50.34 -19.25
CA ASP A 35 110.93 -49.02 -18.90
C ASP A 35 109.88 -48.55 -19.89
N LYS A 36 110.05 -48.92 -21.18
CA LYS A 36 109.06 -48.69 -22.22
C LYS A 36 107.78 -49.49 -21.93
N ALA A 37 107.92 -50.79 -21.61
CA ALA A 37 106.79 -51.63 -21.23
C ALA A 37 106.09 -51.17 -19.95
N TYR A 38 106.81 -50.66 -18.94
CA TYR A 38 106.22 -50.11 -17.72
C TYR A 38 105.45 -48.81 -17.97
N ARG A 39 106.01 -47.89 -18.78
CA ARG A 39 105.32 -46.67 -19.18
C ARG A 39 104.09 -46.98 -20.04
N GLU A 40 104.20 -47.92 -20.97
CA GLU A 40 103.08 -48.42 -21.77
C GLU A 40 101.99 -49.03 -20.88
N PHE A 41 102.35 -49.86 -19.89
CA PHE A 41 101.41 -50.41 -18.92
C PHE A 41 100.70 -49.30 -18.12
N GLY A 42 101.45 -48.34 -17.56
CA GLY A 42 100.86 -47.21 -16.82
C GLY A 42 100.01 -46.28 -17.71
N VAL A 43 100.32 -46.18 -19.00
CA VAL A 43 99.46 -45.49 -19.98
C VAL A 43 98.19 -46.28 -20.24
N THR A 44 98.26 -47.60 -20.43
CA THR A 44 97.07 -48.45 -20.62
C THR A 44 96.16 -48.46 -19.40
N GLU A 45 96.72 -48.46 -18.18
CA GLU A 45 95.95 -48.39 -16.94
C GLU A 45 95.24 -47.03 -16.79
N ARG A 46 95.93 -45.93 -17.11
CA ARG A 46 95.32 -44.60 -17.11
C ARG A 46 94.25 -44.44 -18.19
N ILE A 47 94.46 -45.00 -19.38
CA ILE A 47 93.44 -45.04 -20.45
C ILE A 47 92.22 -45.82 -19.96
N ALA A 48 92.40 -46.99 -19.33
CA ALA A 48 91.30 -47.76 -18.75
C ALA A 48 90.57 -46.99 -17.63
N GLN A 49 91.28 -46.20 -16.82
CA GLN A 49 90.66 -45.31 -15.82
C GLN A 49 89.89 -44.16 -16.48
N ILE A 50 90.41 -43.56 -17.55
CA ILE A 50 89.72 -42.52 -18.33
C ILE A 50 88.44 -43.08 -18.93
N GLU A 51 88.49 -44.23 -19.60
CA GLU A 51 87.31 -44.87 -20.17
C GLU A 51 86.25 -45.23 -19.11
N LYS A 52 86.69 -45.58 -17.89
CA LYS A 52 85.78 -45.82 -16.77
C LYS A 52 85.12 -44.53 -16.28
N LEU A 53 85.87 -43.43 -16.21
CA LEU A 53 85.34 -42.12 -15.85
C LEU A 53 84.42 -41.57 -16.94
N GLU A 54 84.75 -41.75 -18.22
CA GLU A 54 83.90 -41.38 -19.35
C GLU A 54 82.57 -42.13 -19.32
N ARG A 55 82.61 -43.45 -19.12
CA ARG A 55 81.39 -44.26 -18.90
C ARG A 55 80.58 -43.80 -17.69
N PHE A 56 81.26 -43.43 -16.60
CA PHE A 56 80.56 -42.90 -15.43
C PHE A 56 79.91 -41.54 -15.71
N ILE A 57 80.60 -40.65 -16.42
CA ILE A 57 80.06 -39.36 -16.85
C ILE A 57 78.85 -39.60 -17.74
N GLU A 58 78.94 -40.46 -18.75
CA GLU A 58 77.85 -40.79 -19.66
C GLU A 58 76.62 -41.34 -18.91
N ILE A 59 76.83 -42.26 -17.96
CA ILE A 59 75.76 -42.76 -17.08
C ILE A 59 75.14 -41.60 -16.29
N THR A 60 75.95 -40.78 -15.61
CA THR A 60 75.42 -39.66 -14.82
C THR A 60 74.74 -38.57 -15.66
N GLU A 61 75.18 -38.35 -16.89
CA GLU A 61 74.55 -37.42 -17.84
C GLU A 61 73.21 -37.98 -18.32
N SER A 62 73.13 -39.28 -18.60
CA SER A 62 71.88 -39.96 -18.93
C SER A 62 70.88 -39.90 -17.77
N GLU A 63 71.31 -40.21 -16.55
CA GLU A 63 70.49 -40.11 -15.33
C GLU A 63 70.02 -38.66 -15.10
N ASN A 64 70.89 -37.67 -15.28
CA ASN A 64 70.51 -36.26 -15.18
C ASN A 64 69.50 -35.83 -16.25
N ALA A 65 69.62 -36.34 -17.48
CA ALA A 65 68.67 -36.07 -18.55
C ALA A 65 67.30 -36.69 -18.26
N GLU A 66 67.29 -37.94 -17.76
CA GLU A 66 66.06 -38.62 -17.32
C GLU A 66 65.38 -37.90 -16.15
N LEU A 67 66.15 -37.48 -15.14
CA LEU A 67 65.64 -36.70 -14.01
C LEU A 67 65.03 -35.38 -14.48
N LYS A 68 65.71 -34.62 -15.36
CA LYS A 68 65.15 -33.38 -15.93
C LYS A 68 63.84 -33.63 -16.68
N SER A 69 63.79 -34.68 -17.49
CA SER A 69 62.56 -35.07 -18.20
C SER A 69 61.44 -35.44 -17.22
N SER A 70 61.75 -36.17 -16.14
CA SER A 70 60.79 -36.51 -15.09
C SER A 70 60.26 -35.26 -14.39
N PHE A 71 61.15 -34.32 -14.02
CA PHE A 71 60.76 -33.04 -13.41
C PHE A 71 59.87 -32.20 -14.31
N GLU A 72 60.16 -32.12 -15.61
CA GLU A 72 59.32 -31.40 -16.57
C GLU A 72 57.94 -32.06 -16.72
N LYS A 73 57.88 -33.40 -16.79
CA LYS A 73 56.61 -34.15 -16.84
C LYS A 73 55.77 -33.92 -15.59
N GLU A 74 56.37 -33.96 -14.41
CA GLU A 74 55.69 -33.67 -13.15
C GLU A 74 55.20 -32.22 -13.09
N ARG A 75 56.02 -31.27 -13.57
CA ARG A 75 55.63 -29.86 -13.64
C ARG A 75 54.44 -29.66 -14.57
N CYS A 76 54.45 -30.24 -15.77
CA CYS A 76 53.31 -30.20 -16.69
C CYS A 76 52.07 -30.84 -16.07
N SER A 77 52.18 -32.02 -15.44
CA SER A 77 51.05 -32.67 -14.76
C SER A 77 50.50 -31.84 -13.62
N ASN A 78 51.36 -31.15 -12.85
CA ASN A 78 50.94 -30.25 -11.80
C ASN A 78 50.27 -29.00 -12.36
N GLU A 79 50.77 -28.41 -13.44
CA GLU A 79 50.13 -27.28 -14.12
C GLU A 79 48.74 -27.69 -14.68
N GLU A 80 48.61 -28.87 -15.29
CA GLU A 80 47.34 -29.43 -15.76
C GLU A 80 46.35 -29.66 -14.61
N LYS A 81 46.80 -30.09 -13.43
CA LYS A 81 45.94 -30.25 -12.24
C LYS A 81 45.58 -28.91 -11.61
N ILE A 82 46.49 -27.94 -11.60
CA ILE A 82 46.31 -26.63 -10.96
C ILE A 82 45.43 -25.69 -11.80
N ALA A 83 45.52 -25.74 -13.14
CA ALA A 83 44.76 -24.88 -14.03
C ALA A 83 43.22 -24.93 -13.82
N PRO A 84 42.55 -26.10 -13.80
CA PRO A 84 41.10 -26.18 -13.58
C PRO A 84 40.71 -25.76 -12.16
N LEU A 85 41.58 -25.97 -11.16
CA LEU A 85 41.34 -25.50 -9.80
C LEU A 85 41.38 -23.98 -9.73
N ARG A 86 42.34 -23.32 -10.40
CA ARG A 86 42.40 -21.85 -10.51
C ARG A 86 41.17 -21.30 -11.23
N GLU A 87 40.75 -21.92 -12.32
CA GLU A 87 39.53 -21.53 -13.04
C GLU A 87 38.28 -21.66 -12.15
N LYS A 88 38.16 -22.77 -11.42
CA LYS A 88 37.05 -22.99 -10.47
C LYS A 88 37.06 -21.98 -9.33
N VAL A 89 38.23 -21.66 -8.77
CA VAL A 89 38.37 -20.62 -7.74
C VAL A 89 37.96 -19.25 -8.29
N ASN A 90 38.39 -18.89 -9.51
CA ASN A 90 38.01 -17.63 -10.14
C ASN A 90 36.49 -17.55 -10.40
N LYS A 91 35.88 -18.62 -10.93
CA LYS A 91 34.42 -18.69 -11.12
C LYS A 91 33.67 -18.53 -9.80
N ASN A 92 34.14 -19.16 -8.73
CA ASN A 92 33.56 -18.99 -7.40
C ASN A 92 33.73 -17.56 -6.88
N CYS A 93 34.89 -16.94 -7.07
CA CYS A 93 35.13 -15.54 -6.70
C CYS A 93 34.21 -14.57 -7.47
N GLU A 94 34.03 -14.78 -8.77
CA GLU A 94 33.08 -14.00 -9.59
C GLU A 94 31.64 -14.18 -9.14
N GLN A 95 31.23 -15.42 -8.82
CA GLN A 95 29.91 -15.70 -8.29
C GLN A 95 29.68 -15.02 -6.93
N VAL A 96 30.64 -15.09 -6.02
CA VAL A 96 30.59 -14.41 -4.72
C VAL A 96 30.49 -12.89 -4.93
N ALA A 97 31.25 -12.32 -5.86
CA ALA A 97 31.19 -10.89 -6.18
C ALA A 97 29.80 -10.50 -6.72
N ARG A 98 29.23 -11.29 -7.66
CA ARG A 98 27.88 -11.06 -8.20
C ARG A 98 26.81 -11.12 -7.11
N LEU A 99 26.81 -12.17 -6.28
CA LEU A 99 25.86 -12.33 -5.18
C LEU A 99 26.00 -11.22 -4.13
N THR A 100 27.23 -10.76 -3.87
CA THR A 100 27.47 -9.63 -2.95
C THR A 100 26.91 -8.31 -3.51
N CYS A 101 27.08 -8.06 -4.82
CA CYS A 101 26.50 -6.91 -5.49
C CYS A 101 24.96 -6.96 -5.49
N GLU A 102 24.38 -8.13 -5.76
CA GLU A 102 22.93 -8.33 -5.74
C GLU A 102 22.35 -8.13 -4.34
N ASN A 103 22.97 -8.71 -3.31
CA ASN A 103 22.59 -8.47 -1.91
C ASN A 103 22.65 -6.98 -1.56
N ARG A 104 23.71 -6.27 -1.98
CA ARG A 104 23.82 -4.82 -1.75
C ARG A 104 22.70 -4.04 -2.47
N ARG A 105 22.31 -4.44 -3.68
CA ARG A 105 21.17 -3.84 -4.41
C ARG A 105 19.86 -4.06 -3.67
N LEU A 106 19.57 -5.30 -3.27
CA LEU A 106 18.37 -5.65 -2.51
C LEU A 106 18.28 -4.91 -1.18
N MET A 107 19.41 -4.75 -0.47
CA MET A 107 19.46 -3.97 0.76
C MET A 107 19.14 -2.49 0.53
N LYS A 108 19.66 -1.88 -0.54
CA LYS A 108 19.33 -0.49 -0.90
C LYS A 108 17.86 -0.33 -1.27
N GLU A 109 17.29 -1.27 -2.01
CA GLU A 109 15.86 -1.27 -2.36
C GLU A 109 14.97 -1.40 -1.12
N LYS A 110 15.35 -2.30 -0.18
CA LYS A 110 14.68 -2.43 1.11
C LYS A 110 14.76 -1.13 1.91
N GLU A 111 15.93 -0.51 2.02
CA GLU A 111 16.10 0.78 2.71
C GLU A 111 15.26 1.89 2.07
N ALA A 112 15.24 1.98 0.74
CA ALA A 112 14.41 2.93 0.01
C ALA A 112 12.91 2.71 0.27
N SER A 113 12.45 1.46 0.29
CA SER A 113 11.06 1.11 0.61
C SER A 113 10.71 1.51 2.05
N LEU A 114 11.58 1.23 3.03
CA LEU A 114 11.39 1.60 4.43
C LEU A 114 11.30 3.12 4.60
N ILE A 115 12.14 3.89 3.91
CA ILE A 115 12.08 5.35 3.92
C ILE A 115 10.76 5.83 3.29
N SER A 116 10.31 5.22 2.20
CA SER A 116 9.03 5.55 1.56
C SER A 116 7.84 5.28 2.51
N TYR A 117 7.77 4.09 3.12
CA TYR A 117 6.73 3.74 4.07
C TYR A 117 6.75 4.65 5.31
N SER A 118 7.94 4.98 5.83
CA SER A 118 8.08 5.94 6.94
C SER A 118 7.54 7.32 6.59
N LYS A 119 7.84 7.83 5.38
CA LYS A 119 7.28 9.09 4.88
C LYS A 119 5.76 9.04 4.74
N GLN A 120 5.21 7.94 4.21
CA GLN A 120 3.76 7.75 4.11
C GLN A 120 3.09 7.71 5.49
N LEU A 121 3.66 6.98 6.45
CA LEU A 121 3.18 6.95 7.84
C LEU A 121 3.22 8.34 8.49
N ALA A 122 4.30 9.10 8.30
CA ALA A 122 4.39 10.46 8.81
C ALA A 122 3.34 11.39 8.19
N THR A 123 3.07 11.22 6.90
CA THR A 123 2.07 12.00 6.15
C THR A 123 0.65 11.66 6.63
N ASN A 124 0.34 10.37 6.77
CA ASN A 124 -0.95 9.89 7.29
C ASN A 124 -1.18 10.33 8.74
N SER A 125 -0.15 10.25 9.59
CA SER A 125 -0.20 10.77 10.97
C SER A 125 -0.48 12.27 11.00
N ASN A 126 0.14 13.06 10.11
CA ASN A 126 -0.12 14.50 10.03
C ASN A 126 -1.52 14.81 9.51
N ASN A 127 -2.02 14.06 8.54
CA ASN A 127 -3.38 14.19 8.04
C ASN A 127 -4.40 13.86 9.14
N PHE A 128 -4.17 12.79 9.90
CA PHE A 128 -5.00 12.42 11.04
C PHE A 128 -5.06 13.54 12.10
N LYS A 129 -3.90 14.11 12.47
CA LYS A 129 -3.85 15.25 13.39
C LYS A 129 -4.63 16.45 12.88
N ARG A 130 -4.48 16.81 11.61
CA ARG A 130 -5.25 17.92 10.98
C ARG A 130 -6.75 17.65 11.00
N THR A 131 -7.18 16.42 10.70
CA THR A 131 -8.61 16.06 10.77
C THR A 131 -9.13 16.11 12.21
N GLN A 132 -8.32 15.68 13.19
CA GLN A 132 -8.66 15.76 14.60
C GLN A 132 -8.81 17.21 15.07
N GLU A 133 -7.88 18.10 14.68
CA GLU A 133 -7.96 19.53 14.98
C GLU A 133 -9.19 20.19 14.34
N LYS A 134 -9.50 19.84 13.08
CA LYS A 134 -10.70 20.31 12.38
C LYS A 134 -11.98 19.89 13.11
N LEU A 135 -12.12 18.61 13.45
CA LEU A 135 -13.29 18.09 14.17
C LEU A 135 -13.39 18.71 15.58
N ALA A 136 -12.28 18.90 16.29
CA ALA A 136 -12.27 19.58 17.58
C ALA A 136 -12.73 21.05 17.47
N SER A 137 -12.34 21.75 16.39
CA SER A 137 -12.78 23.12 16.12
C SER A 137 -14.28 23.19 15.80
N GLU A 138 -14.81 22.20 15.08
CA GLU A 138 -16.23 22.10 14.74
C GLU A 138 -17.08 21.79 15.98
N ILE A 139 -16.64 20.85 16.83
CA ILE A 139 -17.30 20.56 18.12
C ILE A 139 -17.34 21.83 18.98
N LYS A 140 -16.23 22.59 19.05
CA LYS A 140 -16.21 23.85 19.80
C LYS A 140 -17.21 24.87 19.24
N LEU A 141 -17.25 25.05 17.92
CA LEU A 141 -18.19 25.95 17.26
C LEU A 141 -19.65 25.53 17.50
N LEU A 142 -19.95 24.24 17.48
CA LEU A 142 -21.29 23.72 17.77
C LEU A 142 -21.68 23.94 19.23
N ASN A 143 -20.75 23.77 20.16
CA ASN A 143 -20.98 24.09 21.58
C ASN A 143 -21.25 25.60 21.78
N ASP A 144 -20.51 26.47 21.11
CA ASP A 144 -20.75 27.93 21.17
C ASP A 144 -22.13 28.28 20.59
N LYS A 145 -22.56 27.62 19.50
CA LYS A 145 -23.92 27.79 18.94
C LYS A 145 -25.00 27.28 19.90
N LEU A 146 -24.78 26.15 20.58
CA LEU A 146 -25.70 25.62 21.58
C LEU A 146 -25.84 26.57 22.76
N ALA A 147 -24.73 27.12 23.26
CA ALA A 147 -24.74 28.12 24.33
C ALA A 147 -25.55 29.37 23.93
N ASN A 148 -25.37 29.87 22.70
CA ASN A 148 -26.17 30.98 22.19
C ASN A 148 -27.67 30.64 22.11
N LEU A 149 -28.03 29.41 21.69
CA LEU A 149 -29.43 28.97 21.67
C LEU A 149 -30.04 28.87 23.07
N GLU A 150 -29.27 28.44 24.07
CA GLU A 150 -29.69 28.46 25.48
C GLU A 150 -29.92 29.89 25.97
N GLU A 151 -29.04 30.83 25.62
CA GLU A 151 -29.22 32.24 25.94
C GLU A 151 -30.51 32.81 25.29
N PHE A 152 -30.76 32.51 24.01
CA PHE A 152 -32.00 32.91 23.34
C PHE A 152 -33.25 32.30 24.00
N ARG A 153 -33.19 31.05 24.44
CA ARG A 153 -34.30 30.43 25.20
C ARG A 153 -34.56 31.16 26.50
N GLN A 154 -33.49 31.53 27.23
CA GLN A 154 -33.61 32.28 28.46
C GLN A 154 -34.15 33.70 28.24
N GLN A 155 -33.68 34.41 27.21
CA GLN A 155 -34.21 35.71 26.82
C GLN A 155 -35.70 35.63 26.44
N ARG A 156 -36.11 34.59 25.69
CA ARG A 156 -37.52 34.34 25.36
C ARG A 156 -38.36 34.10 26.59
N ALA A 157 -37.89 33.27 27.53
CA ALA A 157 -38.59 33.01 28.79
C ALA A 157 -38.78 34.30 29.60
N ASN A 158 -37.73 35.12 29.73
CA ASN A 158 -37.79 36.41 30.41
C ASN A 158 -38.79 37.39 29.74
N LEU A 159 -38.83 37.42 28.40
CA LEU A 159 -39.79 38.26 27.66
C LEU A 159 -41.23 37.79 27.85
N VAL A 160 -41.48 36.49 27.77
CA VAL A 160 -42.82 35.91 28.03
C VAL A 160 -43.26 36.24 29.45
N GLU A 161 -42.39 36.07 30.43
CA GLU A 161 -42.69 36.41 31.82
C GLU A 161 -43.01 37.90 31.99
N ARG A 162 -42.19 38.79 31.39
CA ARG A 162 -42.45 40.24 31.41
C ARG A 162 -43.78 40.58 30.74
N ASN A 163 -44.10 39.95 29.61
CA ASN A 163 -45.34 40.18 28.88
C ASN A 163 -46.56 39.74 29.71
N ASN A 164 -46.48 38.58 30.36
CA ASN A 164 -47.50 38.08 31.27
C ASN A 164 -47.71 39.05 32.45
N ARG A 165 -46.64 39.57 33.06
CA ARG A 165 -46.72 40.61 34.11
C ARG A 165 -47.42 41.87 33.61
N THR A 166 -47.08 42.34 32.41
CA THR A 166 -47.72 43.54 31.82
C THR A 166 -49.19 43.30 31.47
N GLN A 167 -49.55 42.13 30.96
CA GLN A 167 -50.94 41.78 30.68
C GLN A 167 -51.78 41.71 31.96
N SER A 168 -51.26 41.08 33.02
CA SER A 168 -51.91 41.07 34.33
C SER A 168 -52.12 42.48 34.89
N HIS A 169 -51.11 43.35 34.77
CA HIS A 169 -51.25 44.76 35.17
C HIS A 169 -52.31 45.50 34.35
N LEU A 170 -52.34 45.30 33.03
CA LEU A 170 -53.34 45.91 32.14
C LEU A 170 -54.76 45.46 32.49
N LYS A 171 -54.97 44.16 32.80
CA LYS A 171 -56.27 43.65 33.26
C LYS A 171 -56.73 44.37 34.53
N VAL A 172 -55.85 44.50 35.53
CA VAL A 172 -56.17 45.22 36.77
C VAL A 172 -56.53 46.69 36.50
N VAL A 173 -55.82 47.37 35.60
CA VAL A 173 -56.14 48.75 35.23
C VAL A 173 -57.47 48.84 34.50
N GLN A 174 -57.76 47.91 33.57
CA GLN A 174 -59.04 47.85 32.86
C GLN A 174 -60.22 47.61 33.80
N GLU A 175 -60.09 46.72 34.78
CA GLU A 175 -61.11 46.47 35.80
C GLU A 175 -61.36 47.73 36.64
N ARG A 176 -60.29 48.43 37.05
CA ARG A 176 -60.39 49.70 37.78
C ARG A 176 -61.08 50.78 36.95
N THR A 177 -60.69 50.97 35.70
CA THR A 177 -61.31 51.99 34.82
C THR A 177 -62.76 51.65 34.49
N ALA A 178 -63.10 50.38 34.27
CA ALA A 178 -64.49 49.95 34.10
C ALA A 178 -65.33 50.28 35.35
N GLY A 179 -64.78 50.06 36.55
CA GLY A 179 -65.41 50.49 37.80
C GLY A 179 -65.66 52.00 37.86
N ILE A 180 -64.65 52.80 37.53
CA ILE A 180 -64.74 54.27 37.48
C ILE A 180 -65.81 54.72 36.46
N VAL A 181 -65.80 54.18 35.25
CA VAL A 181 -66.78 54.50 34.19
C VAL A 181 -68.20 54.18 34.66
N ASN A 182 -68.42 53.07 35.36
CA ASN A 182 -69.73 52.72 35.89
C ASN A 182 -70.22 53.73 36.95
N VAL A 183 -69.32 54.23 37.81
CA VAL A 183 -69.64 55.30 38.77
C VAL A 183 -70.00 56.59 38.03
N TYR A 184 -69.20 57.01 37.06
CA TYR A 184 -69.49 58.20 36.26
C TYR A 184 -70.80 58.09 35.48
N LYS A 185 -71.12 56.93 34.90
CA LYS A 185 -72.40 56.68 34.22
C LYS A 185 -73.58 56.85 35.18
N ARG A 186 -73.48 56.34 36.41
CA ARG A 186 -74.52 56.54 37.43
C ARG A 186 -74.67 58.01 37.81
N LEU A 187 -73.55 58.72 37.99
CA LEU A 187 -73.57 60.15 38.31
C LEU A 187 -74.16 60.99 37.16
N ASP A 188 -73.82 60.65 35.92
CA ASP A 188 -74.34 61.31 34.71
C ASP A 188 -75.84 61.07 34.54
N LEU A 189 -76.34 59.87 34.82
CA LEU A 189 -77.79 59.60 34.85
C LEU A 189 -78.50 60.47 35.88
N ILE A 190 -77.98 60.53 37.11
CA ILE A 190 -78.53 61.40 38.17
C ILE A 190 -78.51 62.87 37.74
N ASN A 191 -77.40 63.33 37.15
CA ASN A 191 -77.28 64.71 36.67
C ASN A 191 -78.22 65.00 35.50
N LYS A 192 -78.41 64.05 34.57
CA LYS A 192 -79.38 64.17 33.48
C LYS A 192 -80.81 64.25 34.00
N ASP A 193 -81.17 63.43 34.99
CA ASP A 193 -82.49 63.49 35.62
C ASP A 193 -82.71 64.83 36.32
N ARG A 194 -81.69 65.34 37.03
CA ARG A 194 -81.69 66.67 37.65
C ARG A 194 -81.87 67.79 36.62
N ILE A 195 -81.09 67.77 35.53
CA ILE A 195 -81.19 68.74 34.44
C ILE A 195 -82.54 68.62 33.74
N ALA A 196 -83.07 67.42 33.54
CA ALA A 196 -84.38 67.22 32.95
C ALA A 196 -85.51 67.79 33.82
N GLN A 197 -85.39 67.70 35.15
CA GLN A 197 -86.30 68.39 36.08
C GLN A 197 -86.17 69.92 35.96
N GLU A 198 -84.95 70.46 36.03
CA GLU A 198 -84.70 71.91 35.85
C GLU A 198 -85.20 72.42 34.49
N LEU A 199 -85.02 71.63 33.42
CA LEU A 199 -85.46 71.96 32.08
C LEU A 199 -86.99 71.91 31.97
N LYS A 200 -87.66 70.95 32.61
CA LYS A 200 -89.13 70.92 32.69
C LYS A 200 -89.67 72.15 33.42
N GLU A 201 -89.05 72.54 34.53
CA GLU A 201 -89.41 73.75 35.26
C GLU A 201 -89.19 75.02 34.43
N ASN A 202 -88.05 75.12 33.76
CA ASN A 202 -87.72 76.25 32.90
C ASN A 202 -88.57 76.29 31.63
N LEU A 203 -88.94 75.14 31.04
CA LEU A 203 -89.89 75.05 29.92
C LEU A 203 -91.30 75.42 30.36
N LEU A 204 -91.73 75.06 31.57
CA LEU A 204 -92.98 75.53 32.15
C LEU A 204 -92.97 77.06 32.29
N LYS A 205 -91.91 77.63 32.87
CA LYS A 205 -91.72 79.08 32.99
C LYS A 205 -91.66 79.77 31.63
N LEU A 206 -90.90 79.25 30.67
CA LEU A 206 -90.80 79.77 29.31
C LEU A 206 -92.10 79.61 28.55
N SER A 207 -92.86 78.51 28.73
CA SER A 207 -94.18 78.31 28.12
C SER A 207 -95.16 79.34 28.63
N ILE A 208 -95.15 79.65 29.93
CA ILE A 208 -95.94 80.75 30.51
C ILE A 208 -95.52 82.09 29.89
N GLN A 209 -94.22 82.37 29.79
CA GLN A 209 -93.69 83.60 29.17
C GLN A 209 -93.89 83.71 27.65
N LEU A 210 -93.91 82.58 26.91
CA LEU A 210 -94.15 82.54 25.46
C LEU A 210 -95.64 82.70 25.15
N GLN A 211 -96.50 82.18 26.03
CA GLN A 211 -97.95 82.39 25.99
C GLN A 211 -98.31 83.86 26.27
N GLU A 212 -97.46 84.57 27.02
CA GLU A 212 -97.58 86.02 27.25
C GLU A 212 -96.94 86.91 26.15
N SER A 213 -95.96 86.43 25.39
CA SER A 213 -95.17 87.29 24.47
C SER A 213 -95.39 87.07 22.97
N SER A 214 -96.19 86.09 22.55
CA SER A 214 -96.15 85.65 21.15
C SER A 214 -97.32 86.11 20.27
N SER A 215 -97.26 87.36 19.81
CA SER A 215 -98.10 87.88 18.72
C SER A 215 -97.26 88.19 17.47
N THR A 216 -97.15 87.21 16.55
CA THR A 216 -97.03 87.36 15.08
C THR A 216 -96.65 86.01 14.43
N GLY A 217 -97.53 85.47 13.58
CA GLY A 217 -97.38 84.13 12.97
C GLY A 217 -96.24 83.99 11.94
N ALA A 218 -95.80 85.09 11.32
CA ALA A 218 -94.74 85.09 10.31
C ALA A 218 -93.37 84.72 10.90
N THR A 219 -93.02 85.28 12.05
CA THR A 219 -91.76 85.02 12.75
C THR A 219 -91.66 83.56 13.21
N LYS A 220 -92.79 82.94 13.62
CA LYS A 220 -92.85 81.51 13.97
C LYS A 220 -92.60 80.59 12.78
N SER A 221 -93.01 80.98 11.58
CA SER A 221 -92.80 80.19 10.37
C SER A 221 -91.33 80.24 9.94
N LEU A 222 -90.72 81.43 9.94
CA LEU A 222 -89.30 81.60 9.63
C LEU A 222 -88.39 80.88 10.63
N VAL A 223 -88.74 80.87 11.92
CA VAL A 223 -88.00 80.11 12.94
C VAL A 223 -88.11 78.60 12.69
N ARG A 224 -89.28 78.07 12.32
CA ARG A 224 -89.43 76.65 11.98
C ARG A 224 -88.63 76.27 10.74
N GLU A 225 -88.63 77.11 9.71
CA GLU A 225 -87.86 76.88 8.50
C GLU A 225 -86.35 76.92 8.77
N ASN A 226 -85.86 77.89 9.56
CA ASN A 226 -84.46 77.92 9.97
C ASN A 226 -84.05 76.69 10.80
N ILE A 227 -84.94 76.21 11.68
CA ILE A 227 -84.71 74.98 12.44
C ILE A 227 -84.65 73.77 11.49
N ALA A 228 -85.56 73.68 10.51
CA ALA A 228 -85.55 72.61 9.51
C ALA A 228 -84.26 72.63 8.67
N ILE A 229 -83.86 73.80 8.17
CA ILE A 229 -82.63 73.99 7.40
C ILE A 229 -81.40 73.63 8.24
N ASN A 230 -81.31 74.07 9.50
CA ASN A 230 -80.19 73.72 10.37
C ASN A 230 -80.13 72.22 10.69
N ASN A 231 -81.28 71.57 10.85
CA ASN A 231 -81.33 70.12 11.06
C ASN A 231 -80.86 69.36 9.82
N GLU A 232 -81.28 69.79 8.62
CA GLU A 232 -80.86 69.19 7.37
C GLU A 232 -79.37 69.44 7.09
N LEU A 233 -78.87 70.65 7.35
CA LEU A 233 -77.45 70.97 7.28
C LEU A 233 -76.63 70.11 8.25
N SER A 234 -77.12 69.92 9.48
CA SER A 234 -76.47 69.07 10.48
C SER A 234 -76.44 67.59 10.04
N ALA A 235 -77.52 67.10 9.43
CA ALA A 235 -77.58 65.76 8.86
C ALA A 235 -76.60 65.59 7.69
N GLN A 236 -76.51 66.58 6.80
CA GLN A 236 -75.54 66.57 5.71
C GLN A 236 -74.10 66.61 6.23
N VAL A 237 -73.78 67.48 7.19
CA VAL A 237 -72.45 67.53 7.83
C VAL A 237 -72.10 66.20 8.47
N GLY A 238 -73.05 65.56 9.16
CA GLY A 238 -72.87 64.22 9.72
C GLY A 238 -72.57 63.16 8.66
N SER A 239 -73.30 63.16 7.54
CA SER A 239 -73.05 62.27 6.40
C SER A 239 -71.68 62.51 5.75
N TRP A 240 -71.28 63.77 5.57
CA TRP A 240 -69.97 64.13 5.03
C TRP A 240 -68.85 63.66 5.95
N GLN A 241 -69.01 63.82 7.26
CA GLN A 241 -68.04 63.37 8.24
C GLN A 241 -67.91 61.85 8.27
N ALA A 242 -69.02 61.11 8.21
CA ALA A 242 -69.02 59.65 8.13
C ALA A 242 -68.29 59.14 6.86
N LEU A 243 -68.57 59.73 5.68
CA LEU A 243 -67.88 59.39 4.44
C LEU A 243 -66.39 59.73 4.50
N TRP A 244 -66.03 60.83 5.16
CA TRP A 244 -64.62 61.23 5.33
C TRP A 244 -63.86 60.23 6.22
N ASP A 245 -64.47 59.80 7.32
CA ASP A 245 -63.92 58.78 8.22
C ASP A 245 -63.79 57.42 7.51
N GLU A 246 -64.80 57.00 6.73
CA GLU A 246 -64.74 55.78 5.93
C GLU A 246 -63.61 55.84 4.88
N ASN A 247 -63.49 56.95 4.14
CA ASN A 247 -62.41 57.14 3.17
C ASN A 247 -61.04 57.09 3.83
N ARG A 248 -60.91 57.68 5.03
CA ARG A 248 -59.68 57.65 5.82
C ARG A 248 -59.32 56.23 6.26
N GLU A 249 -60.31 55.44 6.70
CA GLU A 249 -60.10 54.06 7.10
C GLU A 249 -59.75 53.17 5.91
N LEU A 250 -60.45 53.29 4.77
CA LEU A 250 -60.12 52.57 3.54
C LEU A 250 -58.69 52.89 3.04
N LYS A 251 -58.24 54.15 3.14
CA LYS A 251 -56.86 54.53 2.83
C LYS A 251 -55.84 53.94 3.81
N LYS A 252 -56.22 53.73 5.06
CA LYS A 252 -55.37 53.07 6.06
C LYS A 252 -55.27 51.57 5.74
N GLN A 253 -56.40 50.90 5.54
CA GLN A 253 -56.44 49.48 5.15
C GLN A 253 -55.68 49.21 3.85
N LYS A 254 -55.84 50.07 2.83
CA LYS A 254 -55.06 49.96 1.59
C LYS A 254 -53.55 50.04 1.83
N ARG A 255 -53.09 50.92 2.71
CA ARG A 255 -51.66 51.03 3.06
C ARG A 255 -51.17 49.80 3.80
N GLU A 256 -51.98 49.26 4.71
CA GLU A 256 -51.66 48.03 5.44
C GLU A 256 -51.55 46.84 4.49
N LEU A 257 -52.53 46.63 3.60
CA LEU A 257 -52.50 45.56 2.59
C LEU A 257 -51.32 45.68 1.62
N LEU A 258 -50.96 46.90 1.21
CA LEU A 258 -49.76 47.12 0.40
C LEU A 258 -48.46 46.84 1.16
N SER A 259 -48.44 47.05 2.47
CA SER A 259 -47.29 46.68 3.30
C SER A 259 -47.17 45.16 3.44
N THR A 260 -48.27 44.47 3.72
CA THR A 260 -48.28 43.00 3.87
C THR A 260 -47.89 42.31 2.56
N ALA A 261 -48.42 42.75 1.42
CA ALA A 261 -48.06 42.21 0.11
C ALA A 261 -46.56 42.34 -0.19
N LYS A 262 -45.94 43.48 0.15
CA LYS A 262 -44.49 43.67 0.00
C LYS A 262 -43.67 42.77 0.92
N ASP A 263 -44.15 42.54 2.12
CA ASP A 263 -43.45 41.66 3.07
C ASP A 263 -43.58 40.19 2.66
N GLU A 264 -44.72 39.79 2.09
CA GLU A 264 -44.92 38.47 1.47
C GLU A 264 -44.02 38.27 0.24
N GLU A 265 -43.90 39.26 -0.64
CA GLU A 265 -42.95 39.23 -1.78
C GLU A 265 -41.51 39.02 -1.29
N LYS A 266 -41.07 39.72 -0.24
CA LYS A 266 -39.74 39.51 0.34
C LYS A 266 -39.58 38.12 0.96
N GLN A 267 -40.60 37.62 1.64
CA GLN A 267 -40.55 36.28 2.24
C GLN A 267 -40.47 35.19 1.18
N THR A 268 -41.25 35.30 0.10
CA THR A 268 -41.20 34.35 -1.02
C THR A 268 -39.84 34.40 -1.72
N GLU A 269 -39.27 35.58 -1.95
CA GLU A 269 -37.92 35.73 -2.51
C GLU A 269 -36.86 35.07 -1.61
N ASN A 270 -36.93 35.30 -0.30
CA ASN A 270 -36.03 34.66 0.65
C ASN A 270 -36.17 33.13 0.67
N CYS A 271 -37.40 32.61 0.57
CA CYS A 271 -37.65 31.18 0.47
C CYS A 271 -37.10 30.59 -0.82
N LEU A 272 -37.27 31.27 -1.96
CA LEU A 272 -36.73 30.84 -3.25
C LEU A 272 -35.19 30.82 -3.20
N ARG A 273 -34.55 31.85 -2.64
CA ARG A 273 -33.09 31.87 -2.44
C ARG A 273 -32.61 30.72 -1.55
N ALA A 274 -33.31 30.45 -0.44
CA ALA A 274 -32.99 29.33 0.43
C ALA A 274 -33.15 27.98 -0.28
N ASN A 275 -34.19 27.82 -1.09
CA ASN A 275 -34.45 26.61 -1.88
C ASN A 275 -33.34 26.38 -2.93
N VAL A 276 -32.95 27.43 -3.66
CA VAL A 276 -31.82 27.35 -4.62
C VAL A 276 -30.53 26.91 -3.92
N LEU A 277 -30.22 27.47 -2.75
CA LEU A 277 -29.04 27.07 -1.98
C LEU A 277 -29.14 25.62 -1.49
N GLN A 278 -30.32 25.17 -1.06
CA GLN A 278 -30.55 23.78 -0.67
C GLN A 278 -30.34 22.83 -1.85
N THR A 279 -30.88 23.14 -3.03
CA THR A 279 -30.65 22.35 -4.25
C THR A 279 -29.17 22.27 -4.59
N GLN A 280 -28.43 23.37 -4.53
CA GLN A 280 -26.97 23.36 -4.75
C GLN A 280 -26.19 22.53 -3.71
N ILE A 281 -26.71 22.41 -2.49
CA ILE A 281 -26.11 21.52 -1.48
C ILE A 281 -26.43 20.06 -1.80
N ILE A 282 -27.68 19.77 -2.18
CA ILE A 282 -28.11 18.44 -2.61
C ILE A 282 -27.27 17.97 -3.80
N ASP A 283 -27.12 18.79 -4.84
CA ASP A 283 -26.33 18.44 -6.03
C ASP A 283 -24.87 18.12 -5.68
N ARG A 284 -24.28 18.88 -4.76
CA ARG A 284 -22.92 18.60 -4.27
C ARG A 284 -22.84 17.30 -3.48
N LEU A 285 -23.83 17.01 -2.64
CA LEU A 285 -23.88 15.77 -1.88
C LEU A 285 -24.09 14.56 -2.80
N VAL A 286 -24.93 14.68 -3.83
CA VAL A 286 -25.12 13.66 -4.87
C VAL A 286 -23.80 13.39 -5.60
N HIS A 287 -23.07 14.43 -6.00
CA HIS A 287 -21.78 14.25 -6.67
C HIS A 287 -20.72 13.57 -5.78
N GLU A 288 -20.67 13.91 -4.48
CA GLU A 288 -19.76 13.22 -3.55
C GLU A 288 -20.18 11.76 -3.33
N LEU A 289 -21.49 11.46 -3.33
CA LEU A 289 -21.98 10.07 -3.26
C LEU A 289 -21.58 9.25 -4.49
N GLU A 290 -21.79 9.77 -5.69
CA GLU A 290 -21.36 9.13 -6.94
C GLU A 290 -19.85 8.85 -6.94
N LYS A 291 -19.06 9.78 -6.41
CA LYS A 291 -17.61 9.61 -6.28
C LYS A 291 -17.25 8.52 -5.26
N THR A 292 -17.96 8.45 -4.13
CA THR A 292 -17.74 7.37 -3.15
C THR A 292 -18.16 6.00 -3.68
N ASP A 293 -19.23 5.95 -4.48
CA ASP A 293 -19.68 4.71 -5.14
C ASP A 293 -18.63 4.24 -6.15
N GLY A 294 -18.04 5.15 -6.94
CA GLY A 294 -16.92 4.84 -7.83
C GLY A 294 -15.72 4.24 -7.09
N TYR A 295 -15.36 4.78 -5.92
CA TYR A 295 -14.29 4.19 -5.09
C TYR A 295 -14.65 2.80 -4.54
N TYR A 296 -15.93 2.56 -4.23
CA TYR A 296 -16.39 1.25 -3.76
C TYR A 296 -16.32 0.21 -4.88
N GLU A 297 -16.72 0.57 -6.10
CA GLU A 297 -16.58 -0.30 -7.28
C GLU A 297 -15.11 -0.63 -7.58
N GLU A 298 -14.21 0.37 -7.53
CA GLU A 298 -12.77 0.15 -7.69
C GLU A 298 -12.22 -0.80 -6.63
N MET A 299 -12.61 -0.62 -5.37
CA MET A 299 -12.22 -1.50 -4.27
C MET A 299 -12.73 -2.93 -4.46
N GLN A 300 -13.99 -3.10 -4.87
CA GLN A 300 -14.57 -4.42 -5.15
C GLN A 300 -13.86 -5.12 -6.33
N ASN A 301 -13.49 -4.36 -7.36
CA ASN A 301 -12.70 -4.87 -8.48
C ASN A 301 -11.31 -5.34 -8.01
N LEU A 302 -10.64 -4.56 -7.14
CA LEU A 302 -9.35 -4.96 -6.56
C LEU A 302 -9.46 -6.19 -5.66
N GLU A 303 -10.52 -6.30 -4.86
CA GLU A 303 -10.77 -7.50 -4.04
C GLU A 303 -11.00 -8.74 -4.91
N SER A 304 -11.75 -8.61 -6.01
CA SER A 304 -11.95 -9.70 -6.96
C SER A 304 -10.65 -10.13 -7.64
N LEU A 305 -9.78 -9.17 -7.98
CA LEU A 305 -8.47 -9.41 -8.57
C LEU A 305 -7.53 -10.10 -7.58
N LEU A 306 -7.48 -9.62 -6.33
CA LEU A 306 -6.71 -10.24 -5.25
C LEU A 306 -7.15 -11.68 -5.01
N GLY A 307 -8.47 -11.93 -4.92
CA GLY A 307 -8.99 -13.30 -4.79
C GLY A 307 -8.66 -14.20 -5.99
N GLY A 308 -8.52 -13.63 -7.19
CA GLY A 308 -8.01 -14.33 -8.37
C GLY A 308 -6.54 -14.73 -8.22
N LEU A 309 -5.68 -13.78 -7.83
CA LEU A 309 -4.25 -13.98 -7.63
C LEU A 309 -3.96 -14.95 -6.48
N GLU A 310 -4.72 -14.91 -5.39
CA GLU A 310 -4.61 -15.86 -4.28
C GLU A 310 -4.87 -17.30 -4.74
N LYS A 311 -5.91 -17.52 -5.55
CA LYS A 311 -6.20 -18.83 -6.15
C LYS A 311 -5.08 -19.30 -7.09
N GLU A 312 -4.49 -18.39 -7.86
CA GLU A 312 -3.35 -18.72 -8.73
C GLU A 312 -2.09 -19.08 -7.94
N LEU A 313 -1.82 -18.34 -6.85
CA LEU A 313 -0.74 -18.63 -5.93
C LEU A 313 -0.92 -20.01 -5.29
N GLU A 314 -2.13 -20.32 -4.82
CA GLU A 314 -2.46 -21.63 -4.23
C GLU A 314 -2.26 -22.77 -5.23
N ARG A 315 -2.73 -22.60 -6.48
CA ARG A 315 -2.49 -23.57 -7.57
C ARG A 315 -1.01 -23.75 -7.84
N ALA A 316 -0.23 -22.67 -7.87
CA ALA A 316 1.22 -22.74 -8.07
C ALA A 316 1.91 -23.46 -6.90
N SER A 317 1.55 -23.17 -5.66
CA SER A 317 2.06 -23.87 -4.47
C SER A 317 1.70 -25.36 -4.46
N CYS A 318 0.51 -25.74 -4.92
CA CYS A 318 0.14 -27.14 -5.12
C CYS A 318 1.03 -27.82 -6.17
N ARG A 319 1.32 -27.16 -7.30
CA ARG A 319 2.25 -27.69 -8.32
C ARG A 319 3.65 -27.89 -7.77
N VAL A 320 4.18 -26.91 -7.03
CA VAL A 320 5.51 -27.01 -6.40
C VAL A 320 5.58 -28.20 -5.43
N ARG A 321 4.56 -28.37 -4.57
CA ARG A 321 4.48 -29.53 -3.67
C ARG A 321 4.45 -30.86 -4.43
N ALA A 322 3.65 -30.96 -5.49
CA ALA A 322 3.60 -32.15 -6.32
C ALA A 322 4.96 -32.47 -6.97
N THR A 323 5.66 -31.46 -7.49
CA THR A 323 7.00 -31.65 -8.08
C THR A 323 8.05 -32.02 -7.02
N ASP A 324 7.96 -31.47 -5.81
CA ASP A 324 8.86 -31.83 -4.70
C ASP A 324 8.66 -33.28 -4.28
N GLU A 325 7.42 -33.75 -4.22
CA GLU A 325 7.10 -35.16 -3.94
C GLU A 325 7.65 -36.08 -5.02
N GLN A 326 7.48 -35.72 -6.30
CA GLN A 326 8.08 -36.46 -7.41
C GLN A 326 9.60 -36.51 -7.32
N MET A 327 10.25 -35.38 -7.02
CA MET A 327 11.70 -35.30 -6.83
C MET A 327 12.16 -36.20 -5.68
N ARG A 328 11.45 -36.23 -4.55
CA ARG A 328 11.75 -37.12 -3.41
C ARG A 328 11.65 -38.60 -3.82
N ARG A 329 10.63 -38.98 -4.57
CA ARG A 329 10.48 -40.35 -5.10
C ARG A 329 11.65 -40.73 -6.00
N LEU A 330 12.04 -39.85 -6.92
CA LEU A 330 13.19 -40.08 -7.81
C LEU A 330 14.51 -40.19 -7.04
N LEU A 331 14.71 -39.41 -5.98
CA LEU A 331 15.89 -39.51 -5.12
C LEU A 331 15.94 -40.84 -4.35
N GLN A 332 14.80 -41.32 -3.84
CA GLN A 332 14.69 -42.63 -3.20
C GLN A 332 14.99 -43.76 -4.19
N ASN A 333 14.42 -43.70 -5.41
CA ASN A 333 14.68 -44.67 -6.47
C ASN A 333 16.16 -44.67 -6.87
N LYS A 334 16.77 -43.48 -7.03
CA LYS A 334 18.20 -43.33 -7.29
C LYS A 334 19.04 -43.99 -6.19
N HIS A 335 18.70 -43.77 -4.92
CA HIS A 335 19.40 -44.40 -3.80
C HIS A 335 19.27 -45.93 -3.83
N ALA A 336 18.06 -46.46 -4.09
CA ALA A 336 17.83 -47.90 -4.22
C ALA A 336 18.69 -48.51 -5.35
N VAL A 337 18.70 -47.91 -6.54
CA VAL A 337 19.55 -48.35 -7.65
C VAL A 337 21.04 -48.26 -7.29
N GLN A 338 21.47 -47.17 -6.65
CA GLN A 338 22.87 -47.02 -6.22
C GLN A 338 23.28 -48.11 -5.22
N THR A 339 22.41 -48.45 -4.27
CA THR A 339 22.68 -49.55 -3.32
C THR A 339 22.82 -50.89 -4.05
N LYS A 340 21.97 -51.16 -5.05
CA LYS A 340 22.07 -52.39 -5.86
C LYS A 340 23.33 -52.44 -6.70
N VAL A 341 23.73 -51.32 -7.30
CA VAL A 341 25.01 -51.22 -8.03
C VAL A 341 26.18 -51.51 -7.07
N ASN A 342 26.17 -50.94 -5.86
CA ASN A 342 27.22 -51.18 -4.88
C ASN A 342 27.27 -52.65 -4.42
N GLU A 343 26.13 -53.33 -4.28
CA GLU A 343 26.06 -54.78 -4.02
C GLU A 343 26.69 -55.59 -5.15
N LEU A 344 26.28 -55.34 -6.40
CA LEU A 344 26.82 -56.04 -7.57
C LEU A 344 28.32 -55.79 -7.74
N THR A 345 28.81 -54.58 -7.49
CA THR A 345 30.25 -54.29 -7.52
C THR A 345 31.01 -55.09 -6.46
N LYS A 346 30.45 -55.28 -5.26
CA LYS A 346 31.06 -56.14 -4.24
C LYS A 346 31.08 -57.60 -4.67
N GLU A 347 30.00 -58.09 -5.29
CA GLU A 347 29.94 -59.45 -5.83
C GLU A 347 30.97 -59.66 -6.94
N CYS A 348 31.08 -58.71 -7.90
CA CYS A 348 32.11 -58.75 -8.94
C CYS A 348 33.52 -58.76 -8.35
N ASN A 349 33.82 -57.89 -7.37
CA ASN A 349 35.13 -57.87 -6.72
C ASN A 349 35.43 -59.18 -5.97
N SER A 350 34.40 -59.81 -5.37
CA SER A 350 34.56 -61.12 -4.74
C SER A 350 34.89 -62.20 -5.76
N ILE A 351 34.22 -62.20 -6.92
CA ILE A 351 34.49 -63.13 -8.02
C ILE A 351 35.87 -62.88 -8.62
N GLU A 352 36.29 -61.62 -8.77
CA GLU A 352 37.64 -61.27 -9.22
C GLU A 352 38.71 -61.79 -8.25
N SER A 353 38.49 -61.67 -6.94
CA SER A 353 39.39 -62.21 -5.92
C SER A 353 39.49 -63.73 -6.00
N THR A 354 38.36 -64.44 -6.10
CA THR A 354 38.37 -65.91 -6.23
C THR A 354 39.03 -66.35 -7.53
N ASN A 355 38.74 -65.67 -8.65
CA ASN A 355 39.38 -65.96 -9.94
C ASN A 355 40.89 -65.71 -9.87
N HIS A 356 41.33 -64.66 -9.18
CA HIS A 356 42.76 -64.39 -8.99
C HIS A 356 43.43 -65.49 -8.16
N GLU A 357 42.82 -65.91 -7.06
CA GLU A 357 43.30 -67.03 -6.24
C GLU A 357 43.38 -68.33 -7.06
N GLU A 358 42.35 -68.65 -7.85
CA GLU A 358 42.34 -69.81 -8.72
C GLU A 358 43.41 -69.75 -9.82
N LEU A 359 43.63 -68.58 -10.42
CA LEU A 359 44.71 -68.38 -11.40
C LEU A 359 46.09 -68.55 -10.76
N VAL A 360 46.31 -68.05 -9.55
CA VAL A 360 47.56 -68.26 -8.79
C VAL A 360 47.74 -69.75 -8.48
N ASN A 361 46.67 -70.43 -8.06
CA ASN A 361 46.69 -71.88 -7.78
C ASN A 361 47.02 -72.68 -9.04
N LEU A 362 46.38 -72.38 -10.18
CA LEU A 362 46.67 -73.01 -11.48
C LEU A 362 48.11 -72.78 -11.93
N ARG A 363 48.63 -71.55 -11.80
CA ARG A 363 50.02 -71.24 -12.14
C ARG A 363 51.00 -72.04 -11.28
N THR A 364 50.71 -72.15 -9.98
CA THR A 364 51.54 -72.91 -9.03
C THR A 364 51.49 -74.41 -9.34
N ALA A 365 50.31 -74.94 -9.67
CA ALA A 365 50.14 -76.32 -10.11
C ALA A 365 50.89 -76.65 -11.41
N LEU A 366 50.84 -75.76 -12.40
CA LEU A 366 51.60 -75.92 -13.64
C LEU A 366 53.11 -75.97 -13.38
N LEU A 367 53.63 -75.17 -12.44
CA LEU A 367 55.03 -75.23 -12.02
C LEU A 367 55.35 -76.59 -11.39
N HIS A 368 54.50 -77.09 -10.49
CA HIS A 368 54.67 -78.41 -9.89
C HIS A 368 54.63 -79.56 -10.92
N VAL A 369 53.75 -79.48 -11.92
CA VAL A 369 53.71 -80.45 -13.04
C VAL A 369 54.98 -80.35 -13.89
N ALA A 370 55.45 -79.14 -14.19
CA ALA A 370 56.70 -78.93 -14.91
C ALA A 370 57.89 -79.51 -14.13
N ASP A 371 57.98 -79.27 -12.82
CA ASP A 371 59.00 -79.84 -11.94
C ASP A 371 58.96 -81.37 -11.94
N ALA A 372 57.78 -81.98 -11.90
CA ALA A 372 57.62 -83.43 -12.01
C ALA A 372 58.08 -83.98 -13.37
N GLN A 373 57.78 -83.27 -14.47
CA GLN A 373 58.27 -83.63 -15.80
C GLN A 373 59.80 -83.49 -15.90
N PHE A 374 60.38 -82.42 -15.36
CA PHE A 374 61.82 -82.22 -15.29
C PHE A 374 62.50 -83.32 -14.47
N LEU A 375 61.91 -83.72 -13.34
CA LEU A 375 62.39 -84.85 -12.56
C LEU A 375 62.38 -86.13 -13.41
N ARG A 376 61.26 -86.47 -14.07
CA ARG A 376 61.18 -87.63 -14.97
C ARG A 376 62.23 -87.61 -16.10
N LEU A 377 62.42 -86.47 -16.75
CA LEU A 377 63.44 -86.31 -17.81
C LEU A 377 64.88 -86.43 -17.25
N ARG A 378 65.10 -85.97 -16.01
CA ARG A 378 66.39 -86.11 -15.31
C ARG A 378 66.68 -87.57 -14.93
N PHE A 379 65.65 -88.36 -14.59
CA PHE A 379 65.76 -89.81 -14.40
C PHE A 379 66.14 -90.54 -15.70
N ALA A 380 65.54 -90.17 -16.84
CA ALA A 380 65.89 -90.76 -18.13
C ALA A 380 67.36 -90.51 -18.54
N ARG A 381 68.01 -89.47 -17.98
CA ARG A 381 69.40 -89.08 -18.30
C ARG A 381 70.44 -89.46 -17.24
N LYS A 382 70.03 -89.74 -15.98
CA LYS A 382 70.94 -90.05 -14.87
C LYS A 382 70.38 -91.22 -14.05
N ARG A 383 71.18 -92.27 -13.81
CA ARG A 383 70.87 -93.45 -12.97
C ARG A 383 70.69 -93.08 -11.49
N ILE A 384 69.65 -92.33 -11.17
CA ILE A 384 69.23 -92.02 -9.79
C ILE A 384 68.32 -93.17 -9.32
N PRO A 385 68.42 -93.64 -8.07
CA PRO A 385 67.59 -94.72 -7.52
C PRO A 385 66.10 -94.35 -7.50
N GLU A 386 65.26 -95.33 -7.83
CA GLU A 386 63.81 -95.18 -8.06
C GLU A 386 63.04 -94.69 -6.81
N GLU A 387 63.49 -95.08 -5.61
CA GLU A 387 62.87 -94.69 -4.33
C GLU A 387 62.91 -93.19 -4.02
N GLU A 388 63.91 -92.46 -4.54
CA GLU A 388 63.99 -91.00 -4.37
C GLU A 388 63.08 -90.24 -5.35
N VAL A 389 62.76 -90.85 -6.51
CA VAL A 389 61.74 -90.31 -7.43
C VAL A 389 60.41 -90.28 -6.72
N ASP A 390 60.02 -91.42 -6.15
CA ASP A 390 58.67 -91.65 -5.66
C ASP A 390 58.39 -90.79 -4.44
N LYS A 391 59.39 -90.55 -3.59
CA LYS A 391 59.28 -89.59 -2.48
C LYS A 391 59.02 -88.17 -3.00
N LYS A 392 59.76 -87.70 -4.01
CA LYS A 392 59.55 -86.35 -4.57
C LYS A 392 58.26 -86.24 -5.38
N LEU A 393 57.87 -87.28 -6.11
CA LEU A 393 56.59 -87.34 -6.82
C LEU A 393 55.42 -87.35 -5.84
N THR A 394 55.51 -88.09 -4.74
CA THR A 394 54.47 -88.10 -3.70
C THR A 394 54.39 -86.78 -2.95
N GLU A 395 55.51 -86.08 -2.73
CA GLU A 395 55.50 -84.70 -2.20
C GLU A 395 54.84 -83.72 -3.18
N ILE A 396 55.16 -83.80 -4.47
CA ILE A 396 54.52 -82.97 -5.51
C ILE A 396 53.02 -83.28 -5.61
N LEU A 397 52.61 -84.55 -5.55
CA LEU A 397 51.21 -84.96 -5.57
C LEU A 397 50.46 -84.49 -4.31
N LYS A 398 51.09 -84.54 -3.13
CA LYS A 398 50.51 -83.97 -1.89
C LYS A 398 50.36 -82.45 -1.99
N SER A 399 51.35 -81.75 -2.56
CA SER A 399 51.26 -80.31 -2.82
C SER A 399 50.11 -79.98 -3.79
N LEU A 400 49.99 -80.72 -4.90
CA LEU A 400 48.90 -80.57 -5.87
C LEU A 400 47.52 -80.83 -5.26
N ASN A 401 47.39 -81.87 -4.44
CA ASN A 401 46.13 -82.21 -3.77
C ASN A 401 45.74 -81.19 -2.69
N ASN A 402 46.71 -80.50 -2.08
CA ASN A 402 46.45 -79.43 -1.11
C ASN A 402 46.06 -78.10 -1.79
N MET A 403 46.52 -77.86 -3.03
CA MET A 403 46.15 -76.66 -3.81
C MET A 403 44.78 -76.80 -4.50
N PHE A 404 44.41 -78.03 -4.85
CA PHE A 404 43.05 -78.37 -5.29
C PHE A 404 42.47 -79.38 -4.30
N PRO A 405 42.07 -78.95 -3.09
CA PRO A 405 41.27 -79.82 -2.24
C PRO A 405 40.07 -80.23 -3.10
N CYS A 406 39.97 -81.53 -3.41
CA CYS A 406 38.94 -82.08 -4.28
C CYS A 406 37.63 -81.35 -3.98
N TYR A 407 37.19 -80.51 -4.92
CA TYR A 407 35.95 -79.76 -4.78
C TYR A 407 34.90 -80.84 -4.50
N PRO A 408 34.35 -80.95 -3.27
CA PRO A 408 33.35 -81.96 -3.02
C PRO A 408 32.21 -81.67 -3.97
N ASP A 409 31.74 -82.70 -4.68
CA ASP A 409 30.68 -82.67 -5.69
C ASP A 409 29.60 -81.61 -5.40
N LYS A 410 29.84 -80.39 -5.87
CA LYS A 410 28.88 -79.29 -5.87
C LYS A 410 28.30 -79.14 -7.27
N GLN A 411 28.10 -80.26 -7.97
CA GLN A 411 27.29 -80.30 -9.19
C GLN A 411 25.83 -79.90 -8.89
N ASP A 412 25.34 -80.05 -7.66
CA ASP A 412 23.96 -79.69 -7.29
C ASP A 412 23.71 -78.19 -7.07
N SER A 413 24.74 -77.33 -7.11
CA SER A 413 24.59 -75.90 -6.78
C SER A 413 24.87 -74.92 -7.94
N ALA A 414 25.43 -75.39 -9.05
CA ALA A 414 25.60 -74.58 -10.26
C ALA A 414 24.29 -74.50 -11.09
N GLU A 415 23.50 -75.59 -11.14
CA GLU A 415 22.21 -75.58 -11.84
C GLU A 415 21.13 -74.77 -11.10
N LEU A 416 21.17 -74.71 -9.76
CA LEU A 416 20.22 -73.89 -8.98
C LEU A 416 20.52 -72.38 -9.00
N ARG A 417 21.77 -71.96 -9.25
CA ARG A 417 22.11 -70.53 -9.29
C ARG A 417 21.81 -69.87 -10.62
N LEU A 418 21.99 -70.57 -11.74
CA LEU A 418 21.55 -70.10 -13.06
C LEU A 418 20.01 -70.18 -13.22
N GLY A 419 19.34 -71.17 -12.60
CA GLY A 419 17.87 -71.25 -12.57
C GLY A 419 17.19 -70.12 -11.78
N SER A 420 17.83 -69.61 -10.71
CA SER A 420 17.27 -68.49 -9.93
C SER A 420 17.41 -67.12 -10.61
N TYR A 421 18.42 -66.94 -11.47
CA TYR A 421 18.62 -65.68 -12.20
C TYR A 421 17.69 -65.56 -13.43
N VAL A 422 17.27 -66.67 -14.04
CA VAL A 422 16.27 -66.65 -15.13
C VAL A 422 14.84 -66.48 -14.58
N SER A 423 14.59 -66.85 -13.33
CA SER A 423 13.26 -66.74 -12.69
C SER A 423 12.97 -65.36 -12.07
N GLN A 424 13.98 -64.50 -11.90
CA GLN A 424 13.82 -63.14 -11.34
C GLN A 424 13.93 -62.03 -12.39
N ILE A 425 14.14 -62.39 -13.65
CA ILE A 425 13.87 -61.54 -14.80
C ILE A 425 12.54 -62.00 -15.43
N THR A 426 11.48 -62.07 -14.64
CA THR A 426 10.16 -61.77 -15.20
C THR A 426 10.16 -60.27 -15.46
N TYR A 427 10.64 -59.91 -16.65
CA TYR A 427 10.22 -58.69 -17.30
C TYR A 427 8.68 -58.68 -17.20
N ASP A 428 8.14 -57.76 -16.43
CA ASP A 428 6.71 -57.47 -16.34
C ASP A 428 6.46 -56.37 -17.38
N PRO A 429 6.21 -56.68 -18.67
CA PRO A 429 6.04 -55.67 -19.71
C PRO A 429 4.81 -54.78 -19.49
N GLU A 430 3.98 -55.06 -18.48
CA GLU A 430 2.75 -54.33 -18.19
C GLU A 430 2.90 -53.22 -17.13
N LYS A 431 4.09 -53.00 -16.53
CA LYS A 431 4.27 -51.97 -15.48
C LYS A 431 5.18 -50.79 -15.80
N ILE A 432 5.76 -50.71 -17.00
CA ILE A 432 6.54 -49.56 -17.44
C ILE A 432 6.19 -49.22 -18.89
N PHE A 433 4.90 -49.02 -19.20
CA PHE A 433 4.42 -48.18 -20.30
C PHE A 433 2.89 -48.07 -20.23
N GLU A 434 2.38 -47.36 -19.21
CA GLU A 434 1.14 -46.60 -19.44
C GLU A 434 1.57 -45.25 -20.04
N PRO A 435 1.26 -44.97 -21.31
CA PRO A 435 1.30 -43.61 -21.78
C PRO A 435 0.12 -42.90 -21.11
N ALA A 436 0.40 -41.97 -20.20
CA ALA A 436 -0.53 -40.90 -19.86
C ALA A 436 -0.65 -39.98 -21.09
N TYR A 437 -1.31 -40.51 -22.12
CA TYR A 437 -1.76 -39.82 -23.32
C TYR A 437 -3.22 -40.22 -23.51
N ASN A 438 -4.08 -39.76 -22.60
CA ASN A 438 -5.50 -39.50 -22.80
C ASN A 438 -6.04 -38.78 -21.56
N ASP A 439 -5.69 -37.50 -21.45
CA ASP A 439 -6.55 -36.47 -20.87
C ASP A 439 -6.45 -35.22 -21.76
N THR A 440 -6.86 -35.41 -23.02
CA THR A 440 -7.24 -34.35 -23.95
C THR A 440 -8.68 -34.63 -24.42
N LEU A 441 -9.61 -34.64 -23.46
CA LEU A 441 -11.05 -34.67 -23.76
C LEU A 441 -11.87 -33.66 -22.94
N ALA A 442 -11.21 -32.62 -22.42
CA ALA A 442 -11.84 -31.41 -21.87
C ALA A 442 -11.39 -30.11 -22.57
N GLU A 443 -10.74 -30.20 -23.74
CA GLU A 443 -10.17 -29.03 -24.45
C GLU A 443 -10.78 -28.79 -25.85
N ARG A 444 -12.03 -29.25 -26.08
CA ARG A 444 -12.73 -29.06 -27.37
C ARG A 444 -13.82 -27.99 -27.39
N ASP A 445 -13.97 -27.19 -26.34
CA ASP A 445 -14.95 -26.07 -26.31
C ASP A 445 -14.36 -24.65 -26.37
N SER A 446 -13.03 -24.47 -26.48
CA SER A 446 -12.42 -23.12 -26.51
C SER A 446 -11.92 -22.65 -27.89
N ARG A 447 -12.32 -23.31 -28.99
CA ARG A 447 -12.07 -22.83 -30.37
C ARG A 447 -13.35 -22.63 -31.17
N LYS A 448 -14.28 -21.89 -30.60
CA LYS A 448 -15.16 -20.98 -31.35
C LYS A 448 -15.04 -19.63 -30.65
N ILE A 449 -14.98 -18.54 -31.42
CA ILE A 449 -14.68 -17.15 -31.00
C ILE A 449 -13.20 -16.78 -31.16
N SER A 450 -12.75 -16.76 -32.41
CA SER A 450 -11.77 -15.78 -32.91
C SER A 450 -11.87 -15.77 -34.43
N LYS A 451 -13.00 -15.22 -34.94
CA LYS A 451 -13.17 -14.55 -36.24
C LYS A 451 -14.65 -14.28 -36.49
N SER A 452 -15.13 -13.14 -36.00
CA SER A 452 -16.20 -12.38 -36.66
C SER A 452 -16.30 -11.00 -36.01
N LEU A 453 -16.16 -9.97 -36.86
CA LEU A 453 -16.68 -8.60 -36.76
C LEU A 453 -15.96 -7.66 -35.76
N THR A 454 -15.23 -6.61 -36.17
CA THR A 454 -15.66 -5.37 -36.88
C THR A 454 -17.06 -4.88 -36.54
N ILE A 455 -17.09 -3.74 -35.83
CA ILE A 455 -17.98 -2.59 -36.05
C ILE A 455 -19.49 -2.90 -36.05
N ASP A 456 -20.21 -2.57 -34.98
CA ASP A 456 -21.22 -1.49 -34.96
C ASP A 456 -22.14 -1.55 -33.73
N SER A 457 -22.27 -0.39 -33.09
CA SER A 457 -23.53 0.32 -32.85
C SER A 457 -24.79 -0.43 -32.37
N SER A 458 -25.35 0.14 -31.30
CA SER A 458 -26.78 0.45 -31.10
C SER A 458 -27.71 -0.61 -30.50
N ALA A 459 -28.35 -0.16 -29.42
CA ALA A 459 -29.79 -0.11 -29.20
C ALA A 459 -30.62 -1.41 -29.03
N GLN A 460 -31.48 -1.31 -28.01
CA GLN A 460 -32.82 -1.88 -27.88
C GLN A 460 -32.97 -3.37 -27.53
N GLY A 461 -33.35 -3.59 -26.26
CA GLY A 461 -34.78 -3.73 -25.96
C GLY A 461 -35.25 -5.09 -25.45
N TYR A 462 -35.98 -5.02 -24.31
CA TYR A 462 -37.12 -5.87 -23.93
C TYR A 462 -36.83 -7.35 -23.58
N ILE A 463 -37.50 -8.06 -22.65
CA ILE A 463 -38.45 -7.79 -21.55
C ILE A 463 -38.59 -9.15 -20.81
N GLU A 464 -39.06 -9.11 -19.56
CA GLU A 464 -39.85 -10.15 -18.86
C GLU A 464 -39.22 -11.30 -18.04
N LYS A 465 -39.84 -11.42 -16.84
CA LYS A 465 -40.00 -12.55 -15.90
C LYS A 465 -38.86 -12.71 -14.87
N ASN A 466 -39.09 -12.49 -13.58
CA ASN A 466 -40.13 -13.12 -12.76
C ASN A 466 -40.71 -12.21 -11.65
N LEU A 467 -42.04 -12.29 -11.54
CA LEU A 467 -42.84 -12.07 -10.34
C LEU A 467 -42.63 -13.24 -9.37
N ASP A 468 -42.51 -12.98 -8.07
CA ASP A 468 -43.42 -13.54 -7.06
C ASP A 468 -43.09 -13.07 -5.63
N GLY A 469 -44.16 -12.71 -4.90
CA GLY A 469 -44.19 -12.40 -3.46
C GLY A 469 -44.26 -10.90 -3.15
N GLY A 470 -45.40 -10.24 -2.97
CA GLY A 470 -46.68 -10.71 -2.46
C GLY A 470 -46.77 -10.51 -0.95
N LYS A 471 -47.18 -9.30 -0.50
CA LYS A 471 -47.91 -9.03 0.76
C LYS A 471 -48.44 -7.57 0.82
N SER A 472 -49.63 -7.40 0.25
CA SER A 472 -50.86 -6.79 0.81
C SER A 472 -50.85 -5.73 1.92
N PHE A 473 -51.71 -4.71 1.67
CA PHE A 473 -52.57 -3.89 2.58
C PHE A 473 -51.93 -2.64 3.25
N THR A 474 -52.52 -1.42 3.27
CA THR A 474 -53.88 -0.89 3.00
C THR A 474 -53.86 0.53 2.43
N ALA A 475 -54.92 0.89 1.70
CA ALA A 475 -55.23 2.21 1.16
C ALA A 475 -56.03 3.10 2.13
N HIS A 476 -55.76 4.41 2.05
CA HIS A 476 -56.56 5.62 2.36
C HIS A 476 -55.64 6.77 1.91
N ASP A 477 -55.93 7.69 0.99
CA ASP A 477 -57.17 8.31 0.55
C ASP A 477 -57.06 8.75 -0.93
N ALA A 478 -58.22 8.86 -1.58
CA ALA A 478 -58.41 9.42 -2.91
C ALA A 478 -59.17 10.75 -2.80
N GLU A 479 -58.76 11.74 -3.60
CA GLU A 479 -59.50 12.92 -4.12
C GLU A 479 -58.43 13.97 -4.51
N ALA A 480 -58.44 14.72 -5.62
CA ALA A 480 -59.34 14.91 -6.74
C ALA A 480 -58.57 15.52 -7.94
N LEU A 481 -59.14 15.33 -9.14
CA LEU A 481 -58.81 15.90 -10.47
C LEU A 481 -58.81 17.46 -10.52
N PRO A 482 -58.46 18.19 -11.63
CA PRO A 482 -58.55 17.75 -13.04
C PRO A 482 -57.51 18.22 -14.09
N ARG A 483 -57.59 17.48 -15.20
CA ARG A 483 -57.17 17.72 -16.59
C ARG A 483 -57.05 19.19 -17.05
N VAL A 484 -55.97 19.50 -17.75
CA VAL A 484 -55.97 20.46 -18.88
C VAL A 484 -55.20 19.88 -20.06
N THR A 485 -55.81 20.01 -21.23
CA THR A 485 -55.42 19.46 -22.53
C THR A 485 -54.61 20.45 -23.38
N LYS A 486 -53.90 19.90 -24.38
CA LYS A 486 -53.66 20.40 -25.76
C LYS A 486 -52.26 20.92 -26.13
N ARG A 487 -51.78 20.31 -27.23
CA ARG A 487 -50.99 20.84 -28.37
C ARG A 487 -49.58 21.31 -28.00
N TRP A 488 -48.53 20.90 -28.73
CA TRP A 488 -48.20 21.41 -30.06
C TRP A 488 -47.51 20.36 -30.95
N LYS A 489 -47.84 20.40 -32.25
CA LYS A 489 -47.05 19.87 -33.40
C LYS A 489 -45.76 20.74 -33.48
N GLY A 490 -44.57 20.30 -33.86
CA GLY A 490 -44.17 19.50 -35.02
C GLY A 490 -43.12 20.30 -35.82
N ALA A 491 -42.21 19.59 -36.51
CA ALA A 491 -41.13 20.04 -37.40
C ALA A 491 -39.91 20.70 -36.72
N GLY A 492 -38.65 20.41 -37.08
CA GLY A 492 -38.12 19.70 -38.23
C GLY A 492 -37.06 20.57 -38.95
N ALA A 493 -35.79 20.26 -38.71
CA ALA A 493 -34.62 20.28 -39.60
C ALA A 493 -34.23 21.52 -40.46
N TYR A 494 -32.91 21.57 -40.73
CA TYR A 494 -32.16 22.31 -41.76
C TYR A 494 -31.71 23.73 -41.38
N LEU A 495 -30.52 24.24 -41.70
CA LEU A 495 -29.23 23.75 -42.19
C LEU A 495 -28.35 25.02 -42.32
N LEU A 496 -27.04 24.82 -42.39
CA LEU A 496 -26.04 25.65 -43.07
C LEU A 496 -25.50 26.92 -42.37
N GLU A 497 -24.30 26.69 -41.83
CA GLU A 497 -23.16 27.59 -41.76
C GLU A 497 -22.93 28.37 -43.08
N ARG A 498 -22.52 29.64 -42.95
CA ARG A 498 -21.68 30.31 -43.95
C ARG A 498 -20.75 31.33 -43.31
N HIS A 499 -19.52 31.27 -43.79
CA HIS A 499 -18.34 32.09 -43.55
C HIS A 499 -18.54 33.62 -43.60
N GLY A 500 -17.62 34.33 -42.96
CA GLY A 500 -17.30 35.72 -43.30
C GLY A 500 -16.24 36.35 -42.40
N ALA A 501 -14.96 36.16 -42.73
CA ALA A 501 -13.83 36.92 -42.21
C ALA A 501 -13.80 38.34 -42.80
N GLY A 502 -13.14 39.29 -42.11
CA GLY A 502 -12.83 40.61 -42.68
C GLY A 502 -12.32 41.64 -41.67
N ASP A 503 -11.00 41.64 -41.47
CA ASP A 503 -10.20 42.72 -40.89
C ASP A 503 -10.33 44.04 -41.69
N PHE A 504 -10.19 45.21 -41.03
CA PHE A 504 -9.17 46.25 -41.33
C PHE A 504 -9.42 47.62 -40.62
N LEU A 505 -8.33 48.13 -40.03
CA LEU A 505 -7.89 49.53 -39.85
C LEU A 505 -8.25 50.38 -38.62
N SER A 506 -7.18 50.58 -37.85
CA SER A 506 -6.75 51.76 -37.10
C SER A 506 -6.80 53.09 -37.87
N GLU A 507 -7.01 54.21 -37.16
CA GLU A 507 -5.96 55.25 -37.03
C GLU A 507 -6.33 56.39 -36.05
N HIS A 508 -5.27 56.92 -35.44
CA HIS A 508 -5.17 58.02 -34.49
C HIS A 508 -5.61 59.38 -35.05
N ARG A 509 -6.01 60.30 -34.15
CA ARG A 509 -5.44 61.66 -34.07
C ARG A 509 -5.69 62.32 -32.71
N ASN A 510 -4.58 62.80 -32.13
CA ASN A 510 -4.47 63.70 -30.98
C ASN A 510 -4.84 65.14 -31.38
N THR A 511 -5.29 65.94 -30.41
CA THR A 511 -4.82 67.33 -30.18
C THR A 511 -5.08 67.76 -28.73
N ASP A 512 -3.99 67.84 -27.96
CA ASP A 512 -3.51 68.84 -26.99
C ASP A 512 -4.43 69.90 -26.35
N GLY A 513 -4.12 70.21 -25.07
CA GLY A 513 -4.31 71.58 -24.55
C GLY A 513 -4.30 71.77 -23.01
N LEU A 514 -3.10 71.88 -22.40
CA LEU A 514 -2.68 72.84 -21.33
C LEU A 514 -3.55 72.96 -20.05
N MET A 515 -3.12 72.52 -18.86
CA MET A 515 -2.09 73.05 -17.92
C MET A 515 -2.66 73.74 -16.65
N CYS A 516 -1.90 73.56 -15.55
CA CYS A 516 -1.81 74.36 -14.32
C CYS A 516 -2.57 73.93 -13.03
N SER A 517 -1.75 73.36 -12.12
CA SER A 517 -1.48 73.77 -10.72
C SER A 517 -2.51 73.60 -9.58
N GLY A 518 -2.07 72.86 -8.55
CA GLY A 518 -2.26 73.24 -7.13
C GLY A 518 -2.91 72.18 -6.23
N PRO A 519 -2.24 71.71 -5.15
CA PRO A 519 -2.86 70.82 -4.17
C PRO A 519 -3.56 71.65 -3.08
N ARG A 520 -4.80 71.32 -2.72
CA ARG A 520 -5.48 71.89 -1.55
C ARG A 520 -5.86 70.83 -0.52
N THR A 521 -5.43 71.14 0.69
CA THR A 521 -5.53 70.44 1.96
C THR A 521 -6.97 70.32 2.44
N LYS A 522 -7.32 69.17 3.02
CA LYS A 522 -8.53 68.99 3.83
C LYS A 522 -8.28 69.53 5.23
N ARG A 523 -9.00 70.58 5.61
CA ARG A 523 -9.21 70.99 7.01
C ARG A 523 -10.69 70.82 7.33
N THR A 524 -10.97 69.94 8.28
CA THR A 524 -12.21 69.87 9.05
C THR A 524 -12.15 70.91 10.16
N ASN A 525 -13.21 71.70 10.34
CA ASN A 525 -13.66 72.25 11.63
C ASN A 525 -15.07 72.85 11.45
N VAL A 526 -16.08 72.32 12.17
CA VAL A 526 -16.68 72.87 13.41
C VAL A 526 -17.78 73.91 13.14
N ALA A 527 -19.01 73.60 13.59
CA ALA A 527 -19.91 74.44 14.40
C ALA A 527 -21.36 73.93 14.26
N SER A 528 -22.02 73.39 15.30
CA SER A 528 -22.59 74.05 16.49
C SER A 528 -24.00 74.61 16.29
N ALA A 529 -25.01 74.00 16.93
CA ALA A 529 -26.20 74.62 17.56
C ALA A 529 -27.02 73.48 18.22
N LYS A 530 -27.15 73.29 19.55
CA LYS A 530 -27.45 74.14 20.73
C LYS A 530 -28.96 74.26 21.01
N ARG A 531 -29.32 73.93 22.28
CA ARG A 531 -30.58 74.14 23.05
C ARG A 531 -31.59 72.99 22.95
N ALA A 532 -32.30 72.56 24.00
CA ALA A 532 -32.40 72.81 25.44
C ALA A 532 -33.19 71.58 25.99
N GLY A 533 -33.02 71.01 27.18
CA GLY A 533 -33.02 71.62 28.51
C GLY A 533 -34.37 71.29 29.20
N MET A 534 -34.33 70.49 30.28
CA MET A 534 -35.15 70.48 31.51
C MET A 534 -35.32 69.03 32.04
N SER A 535 -34.64 68.57 33.11
CA SER A 535 -34.69 68.96 34.54
C SER A 535 -35.87 68.27 35.25
N LEU A 536 -35.70 67.20 36.04
CA LEU A 536 -35.54 67.12 37.53
C LEU A 536 -36.10 65.71 37.91
N MET A 537 -35.76 64.95 38.96
CA MET A 537 -35.15 65.15 40.28
C MET A 537 -34.68 63.78 40.80
N ALA A 538 -33.61 63.78 41.60
CA ALA A 538 -33.21 62.68 42.48
C ALA A 538 -34.08 62.67 43.77
N PRO A 539 -33.90 61.70 44.69
CA PRO A 539 -32.87 61.91 45.72
C PRO A 539 -32.01 60.69 46.04
N LYS A 540 -30.77 60.98 46.46
CA LYS A 540 -29.82 60.09 47.11
C LYS A 540 -29.93 60.22 48.62
N HIS A 541 -29.73 59.13 49.36
CA HIS A 541 -28.95 58.94 50.60
C HIS A 541 -29.06 57.43 50.90
N SER A 542 -28.07 56.67 51.35
CA SER A 542 -26.73 56.95 51.86
C SER A 542 -25.94 55.63 51.94
N SER A 543 -24.65 55.74 51.61
CA SER A 543 -23.51 55.10 52.26
C SER A 543 -23.56 53.61 52.64
N ALA A 544 -22.86 52.83 51.84
CA ALA A 544 -21.74 51.97 52.24
C ALA A 544 -21.47 51.85 53.75
N ARG A 545 -21.53 50.60 54.25
CA ARG A 545 -20.67 50.12 55.33
C ARG A 545 -20.37 48.63 55.13
N LEU A 546 -19.06 48.40 54.93
CA LEU A 546 -18.27 47.32 55.50
C LEU A 546 -18.43 45.88 54.98
N ARG A 547 -17.39 45.52 54.20
CA ARG A 547 -16.74 44.21 54.22
C ARG A 547 -16.44 43.81 55.66
N ALA A 548 -16.60 42.50 55.90
CA ALA A 548 -16.00 41.66 56.94
C ALA A 548 -17.10 40.93 57.71
N LEU A 549 -17.29 39.65 57.40
CA LEU A 549 -17.30 38.53 58.35
C LEU A 549 -17.45 37.22 57.54
N GLN A 550 -16.37 36.42 57.58
CA GLN A 550 -16.34 34.95 57.72
C GLN A 550 -17.04 34.08 56.65
N SER A 551 -16.35 33.26 55.84
CA SER A 551 -15.38 32.21 56.23
C SER A 551 -15.87 31.40 57.43
N VAL A 552 -16.74 30.42 57.18
CA VAL A 552 -16.84 29.09 57.84
C VAL A 552 -17.66 28.19 56.90
N CYS A 553 -17.33 26.90 56.85
CA CYS A 553 -18.00 25.77 56.17
C CYS A 553 -17.38 25.28 54.85
N GLU A 554 -16.09 24.96 54.89
CA GLU A 554 -15.61 23.67 54.36
C GLU A 554 -15.59 22.67 55.54
N ASN A 555 -16.28 21.53 55.39
CA ASN A 555 -15.80 20.17 55.71
C ASN A 555 -16.95 19.17 55.94
N THR A 556 -16.66 17.91 55.59
CA THR A 556 -17.46 16.68 55.66
C THR A 556 -18.45 16.56 54.49
N ILE A 557 -18.23 15.66 53.51
CA ILE A 557 -18.22 14.20 53.65
C ILE A 557 -17.11 13.58 52.78
N SER A 558 -16.19 12.91 53.45
CA SER A 558 -15.35 11.85 52.92
C SER A 558 -15.97 10.51 53.33
N ILE A 559 -16.36 9.67 52.38
CA ILE A 559 -16.45 8.22 52.58
C ILE A 559 -15.57 7.57 51.51
N SER A 560 -14.56 6.90 52.05
CA SER A 560 -13.64 5.96 51.45
C SER A 560 -14.37 4.74 50.89
N GLU A 561 -13.94 4.26 49.73
CA GLU A 561 -13.77 2.82 49.54
C GLU A 561 -12.62 2.54 48.59
N ASP A 562 -11.94 1.47 48.93
CA ASP A 562 -10.52 1.22 48.75
C ASP A 562 -10.32 0.13 47.69
N GLN A 563 -9.09 0.08 47.17
CA GLN A 563 -8.45 -1.10 46.56
C GLN A 563 -8.90 -1.48 45.13
N TRP A 564 -7.94 -1.57 44.20
CA TRP A 564 -7.36 -2.84 43.76
C TRP A 564 -6.13 -2.58 42.87
N CYS A 565 -4.98 -3.05 43.39
CA CYS A 565 -3.79 -3.57 42.73
C CYS A 565 -3.10 -2.84 41.55
N LYS A 566 -1.91 -2.28 41.85
CA LYS A 566 -0.72 -2.36 40.98
C LYS A 566 -0.22 -3.81 40.88
N PRO A 567 0.65 -4.14 39.90
CA PRO A 567 2.06 -4.22 40.30
C PRO A 567 3.04 -3.55 39.32
N ALA A 568 4.17 -3.16 39.90
CA ALA A 568 5.35 -2.65 39.25
C ALA A 568 6.26 -3.77 38.75
N VAL A 569 6.97 -3.55 37.63
CA VAL A 569 8.31 -4.13 37.42
C VAL A 569 9.25 -3.10 36.79
N ARG A 570 10.27 -2.74 37.58
CA ARG A 570 11.54 -2.09 37.16
C ARG A 570 12.47 -3.14 36.54
N ARG A 571 13.28 -2.75 35.54
CA ARG A 571 14.78 -2.89 35.46
C ARG A 571 15.24 -2.54 34.02
N LYS A 572 16.00 -1.45 33.82
CA LYS A 572 17.48 -1.29 33.85
C LYS A 572 18.21 -1.74 32.57
N ARG A 573 18.81 -0.73 31.92
CA ARG A 573 20.17 -0.64 31.31
C ARG A 573 20.57 -1.64 30.21
N LYS A 574 21.08 -1.14 29.08
CA LYS A 574 22.53 -0.91 28.82
C LYS A 574 22.77 -0.39 27.40
N CYS A 575 23.78 0.48 27.28
CA CYS A 575 24.49 0.79 26.05
C CYS A 575 25.17 -0.46 25.47
N VAL A 576 25.24 -0.52 24.14
CA VAL A 576 26.45 -0.83 23.36
C VAL A 576 26.50 0.19 22.23
#